data_AF-A0A7S2SW59-F1
#
_entry.id   AF-A0A7S2SW59-F1
#
_cell.length_a   1.000
_cell.length_b   1.000
_cell.length_c   1.000
_cell.angle_alpha   90.00
_cell.angle_beta   90.00
_cell.angle_gamma   90.00
#
_symmetry.space_group_name_H-M   'P 1'
#
loop_
_entity.id
_entity.type
_entity.pdbx_description
1 polymer ?
#
loop_
_entity_poly.entity_id
_entity_poly.type
_entity_poly.pdbx_seq_one_letter_code
_entity_poly.pdbx_strand_id
1 'polypeptide(L)'
;MPRIEVFEEDEDGGFDISASSVAPPPPPSSAPAAPPPPPPSARAGESFIPASTFSERMPGFIFTTREGGTGYYKDENGPEEPPVPAPGKEDLDLSYIHLRGVATPHTVEIVVPVGERPKSAADVQVELVDKKLCLIQCQHWQTPVEVPLAHAADATKAQGWLNSGSLTLRLPLRV
;
A
#
# COMPACT_ATOMS: atom_id res chain seq x y z
N MET A 1 13.80 -19.36 -10.99
CA MET A 1 13.78 -18.05 -11.67
C MET A 1 14.14 -16.99 -10.64
N PRO A 2 14.99 -16.00 -10.95
CA PRO A 2 15.45 -15.01 -9.97
C PRO A 2 14.34 -14.00 -9.66
N ARG A 3 14.00 -13.85 -8.38
CA ARG A 3 13.01 -12.88 -7.86
C ARG A 3 13.77 -11.69 -7.25
N ILE A 4 13.30 -10.47 -7.50
CA ILE A 4 13.90 -9.24 -6.96
C ILE A 4 13.27 -8.95 -5.59
N GLU A 5 14.11 -8.74 -4.57
CA GLU A 5 13.66 -8.33 -3.24
C GLU A 5 13.36 -6.82 -3.25
N VAL A 6 12.12 -6.46 -2.90
CA VAL A 6 11.68 -5.08 -2.73
C VAL A 6 11.64 -4.79 -1.23
N PHE A 7 12.35 -3.76 -0.80
CA PHE A 7 12.43 -3.36 0.60
C PHE A 7 11.43 -2.23 0.86
N GLU A 8 10.73 -2.29 2.00
CA GLU A 8 10.04 -1.14 2.57
C GLU A 8 11.09 -0.31 3.32
N GLU A 9 11.22 0.96 2.94
CA GLU A 9 11.99 1.90 3.74
C GLU A 9 11.04 2.36 4.86
N ASP A 10 11.15 1.74 6.03
CA ASP A 10 10.44 2.17 7.23
C ASP A 10 10.81 3.64 7.48
N GLU A 11 9.85 4.52 7.27
CA GLU A 11 9.92 5.93 7.64
C GLU A 11 9.79 6.06 9.17
N ASP A 12 10.65 5.36 9.93
CA ASP A 12 10.83 5.55 11.38
C ASP A 12 11.76 6.75 11.63
N GLY A 13 11.40 7.87 11.00
CA GLY A 13 11.94 9.19 11.27
C GLY A 13 11.18 9.78 12.45
N GLY A 14 11.50 9.30 13.65
CA GLY A 14 10.98 9.83 14.91
C GLY A 14 10.99 11.37 14.94
N PHE A 15 9.81 11.96 14.82
CA PHE A 15 9.58 13.38 15.07
C PHE A 15 8.90 13.52 16.43
N ASP A 16 9.70 13.83 17.44
CA ASP A 16 9.26 14.26 18.77
C ASP A 16 8.62 15.66 18.65
N ILE A 17 7.38 15.75 18.17
CA ILE A 17 6.58 16.97 18.27
C ILE A 17 5.96 17.06 19.67
N SER A 18 6.76 17.49 20.63
CA SER A 18 6.27 18.07 21.86
C SER A 18 5.53 19.39 21.56
N ALA A 19 4.24 19.29 21.23
CA ALA A 19 3.35 20.45 21.08
C ALA A 19 2.42 20.58 22.29
N SER A 20 2.79 21.51 23.17
CA SER A 20 1.98 22.02 24.27
C SER A 20 0.70 22.71 23.78
N SER A 21 -0.37 22.55 24.59
CA SER A 21 -1.42 23.55 24.87
C SER A 21 -2.48 23.81 23.78
N VAL A 22 -3.73 23.48 24.07
CA VAL A 22 -4.76 24.40 24.63
C VAL A 22 -6.02 23.56 24.94
N ALA A 23 -6.53 23.67 26.16
CA ALA A 23 -7.75 23.01 26.59
C ALA A 23 -8.99 23.63 25.89
N PRO A 24 -9.89 22.82 25.30
CA PRO A 24 -11.19 23.30 24.86
C PRO A 24 -12.12 23.59 26.05
N PRO A 25 -13.04 24.57 25.95
CA PRO A 25 -14.01 24.88 27.00
C PRO A 25 -14.97 23.71 27.25
N PRO A 26 -15.54 23.60 28.47
CA PRO A 26 -16.46 22.51 28.79
C PRO A 26 -17.75 22.62 27.96
N PRO A 27 -18.29 21.49 27.45
CA PRO A 27 -19.61 21.47 26.84
C PRO A 27 -20.71 21.73 27.89
N PRO A 28 -21.86 22.28 27.50
CA PRO A 28 -23.00 22.47 28.39
C PRO A 28 -23.51 21.13 28.93
N SER A 29 -23.76 21.12 30.23
CA SER A 29 -24.33 20.02 31.01
C SER A 29 -25.64 19.52 30.37
N SER A 30 -25.55 18.42 29.62
CA SER A 30 -26.73 17.68 29.17
C SER A 30 -27.12 16.69 30.26
N ALA A 31 -28.39 16.70 30.60
CA ALA A 31 -29.02 15.92 31.65
C ALA A 31 -28.62 14.43 31.63
N PRO A 32 -28.64 13.74 32.79
CA PRO A 32 -28.40 12.31 32.85
C PRO A 32 -29.52 11.57 32.10
N ALA A 33 -29.23 11.15 30.87
CA ALA A 33 -30.00 10.12 30.19
C ALA A 33 -29.79 8.80 30.97
N ALA A 34 -30.89 8.09 31.19
CA ALA A 34 -30.91 6.82 31.90
C ALA A 34 -29.85 5.85 31.35
N PRO A 35 -29.23 5.01 32.19
CA PRO A 35 -28.30 4.00 31.71
C PRO A 35 -29.04 3.10 30.69
N PRO A 36 -28.49 2.88 29.49
CA PRO A 36 -29.07 1.93 28.55
C PRO A 36 -29.11 0.54 29.21
N PRO A 37 -30.10 -0.30 28.86
CA PRO A 37 -30.16 -1.67 29.35
C PRO A 37 -28.85 -2.40 29.01
N PRO A 38 -28.39 -3.33 29.87
CA PRO A 38 -27.19 -4.09 29.59
C PRO A 38 -27.35 -4.80 28.24
N PRO A 39 -26.34 -4.75 27.35
CA PRO A 39 -26.42 -5.43 26.08
C PRO A 39 -26.59 -6.94 26.32
N PRO A 40 -27.40 -7.64 25.49
CA PRO A 40 -27.38 -9.09 25.51
C PRO A 40 -25.95 -9.54 25.23
N SER A 41 -25.46 -10.52 26.00
CA SER A 41 -24.13 -11.10 25.80
C SER A 41 -24.05 -11.73 24.41
N ALA A 42 -23.57 -10.96 23.43
CA ALA A 42 -23.28 -11.47 22.10
C ALA A 42 -22.12 -12.47 22.24
N ARG A 43 -22.34 -13.70 21.77
CA ARG A 43 -21.26 -14.69 21.58
C ARG A 43 -20.16 -13.99 20.78
N ALA A 44 -18.98 -13.89 21.36
CA ALA A 44 -17.76 -13.43 20.70
C ALA A 44 -17.39 -14.43 19.60
N GLY A 45 -18.04 -14.32 18.45
CA GLY A 45 -17.48 -14.76 17.19
C GLY A 45 -16.61 -13.63 16.64
N GLU A 46 -15.45 -13.95 16.10
CA GLU A 46 -14.37 -13.07 15.62
C GLU A 46 -14.78 -12.11 14.45
N SER A 47 -16.05 -11.71 14.34
CA SER A 47 -16.61 -10.99 13.18
C SER A 47 -17.58 -9.85 13.55
N PHE A 48 -17.69 -9.50 14.84
CA PHE A 48 -18.55 -8.42 15.32
C PHE A 48 -17.84 -7.56 16.38
N ILE A 49 -17.82 -6.25 16.16
CA ILE A 49 -17.32 -5.25 17.11
C ILE A 49 -18.51 -4.40 17.57
N PRO A 50 -18.98 -4.56 18.81
CA PRO A 50 -20.11 -3.78 19.31
C PRO A 50 -19.74 -2.29 19.38
N ALA A 51 -20.59 -1.43 18.83
CA ALA A 51 -20.40 0.01 18.88
C ALA A 51 -21.77 0.71 18.85
N SER A 52 -21.98 1.64 19.78
CA SER A 52 -23.26 2.36 19.94
C SER A 52 -23.45 3.45 18.89
N THR A 53 -22.37 3.96 18.31
CA THR A 53 -22.36 5.03 17.31
C THR A 53 -21.34 4.72 16.22
N PHE A 54 -21.60 5.26 15.03
CA PHE A 54 -20.60 5.27 13.96
C PHE A 54 -19.44 6.20 14.35
N SER A 55 -18.24 5.65 14.47
CA SER A 55 -17.01 6.39 14.79
C SER A 55 -16.23 6.69 13.53
N GLU A 56 -15.92 5.66 12.73
CA GLU A 56 -15.09 5.75 11.55
C GLU A 56 -15.33 4.56 10.60
N ARG A 57 -14.92 4.71 9.33
CA ARG A 57 -15.04 3.64 8.34
C ARG A 57 -13.92 2.63 8.53
N MET A 58 -14.25 1.44 9.04
CA MET A 58 -13.33 0.32 9.11
C MET A 58 -13.33 -0.47 7.78
N PRO A 59 -12.20 -0.59 7.07
CA PRO A 59 -12.11 -1.41 5.85
C PRO A 59 -12.52 -2.85 6.13
N GLY A 60 -13.40 -3.42 5.30
CA GLY A 60 -13.91 -4.78 5.48
C GLY A 60 -14.95 -4.94 6.59
N PHE A 61 -15.47 -3.84 7.16
CA PHE A 61 -16.56 -3.87 8.14
C PHE A 61 -17.64 -2.83 7.81
N ILE A 62 -18.90 -3.19 8.10
CA ILE A 62 -20.06 -2.31 7.96
C ILE A 62 -20.68 -2.03 9.32
N PHE A 63 -20.93 -0.75 9.61
CA PHE A 63 -21.67 -0.36 10.80
C PHE A 63 -23.16 -0.57 10.56
N THR A 64 -23.76 -1.55 11.23
CA THR A 64 -25.18 -1.88 11.09
C THR A 64 -25.72 -2.47 12.38
N THR A 65 -27.04 -2.64 12.47
CA THR A 65 -27.70 -3.39 13.54
C THR A 65 -28.15 -4.74 12.99
N ARG A 66 -27.71 -5.86 13.58
CA ARG A 66 -28.18 -7.22 13.27
C ARG A 66 -28.50 -7.97 14.57
N GLU A 67 -28.69 -9.29 14.50
CA GLU A 67 -29.02 -10.16 15.65
C GLU A 67 -28.00 -10.05 16.81
N GLY A 68 -26.75 -9.68 16.53
CA GLY A 68 -25.69 -9.46 17.54
C GLY A 68 -25.71 -8.09 18.22
N GLY A 69 -26.59 -7.17 17.79
CA GLY A 69 -26.65 -5.78 18.27
C GLY A 69 -26.17 -4.75 17.24
N THR A 70 -26.01 -3.50 17.66
CA THR A 70 -25.46 -2.42 16.84
C THR A 70 -23.94 -2.41 16.93
N GLY A 71 -23.27 -2.37 15.78
CA GLY A 71 -21.82 -2.31 15.73
C GLY A 71 -21.26 -2.57 14.34
N TYR A 72 -19.96 -2.80 14.26
CA TYR A 72 -19.27 -3.14 13.03
C TYR A 72 -19.32 -4.65 12.79
N TYR A 73 -19.92 -5.05 11.68
CA TYR A 73 -19.97 -6.43 11.22
C TYR A 73 -18.96 -6.62 10.11
N LYS A 74 -18.21 -7.72 10.13
CA LYS A 74 -17.31 -8.09 9.03
C LYS A 74 -18.13 -8.19 7.75
N ASP A 75 -17.78 -7.39 6.77
CA ASP A 75 -18.46 -7.34 5.50
C ASP A 75 -17.88 -8.45 4.62
N GLU A 76 -18.52 -9.61 4.62
CA GLU A 76 -18.15 -10.75 3.76
C GLU A 76 -18.35 -10.43 2.26
N ASN A 77 -19.08 -9.34 1.96
CA ASN A 77 -19.24 -8.73 0.64
C ASN A 77 -18.73 -7.29 0.62
N GLY A 78 -17.68 -7.00 1.41
CA GLY A 78 -16.94 -5.74 1.30
C GLY A 78 -16.73 -5.39 -0.16
N PRO A 79 -17.02 -4.15 -0.61
CA PRO A 79 -16.82 -3.78 -2.00
C PRO A 79 -15.35 -4.00 -2.31
N GLU A 80 -15.05 -5.09 -3.02
CA GLU A 80 -13.75 -5.36 -3.59
C GLU A 80 -13.49 -4.17 -4.52
N GLU A 81 -12.65 -3.25 -4.05
CA GLU A 81 -12.43 -2.00 -4.75
C GLU A 81 -11.90 -2.37 -6.14
N PRO A 82 -12.53 -1.91 -7.23
CA PRO A 82 -12.23 -2.44 -8.55
C PRO A 82 -10.74 -2.26 -8.84
N PRO A 83 -10.09 -3.27 -9.42
CA PRO A 83 -8.68 -3.20 -9.75
C PRO A 83 -8.44 -1.99 -10.66
N VAL A 84 -7.42 -1.20 -10.36
CA VAL A 84 -7.08 -0.02 -11.16
C VAL A 84 -6.34 -0.45 -12.42
N PRO A 85 -6.48 0.30 -13.52
CA PRO A 85 -5.59 0.11 -14.66
C PRO A 85 -4.14 0.37 -14.20
N ALA A 86 -3.23 -0.45 -14.70
CA ALA A 86 -1.81 -0.24 -14.49
C ALA A 86 -1.35 1.05 -15.18
N PRO A 87 -0.27 1.70 -14.71
CA PRO A 87 0.28 2.88 -15.37
C PRO A 87 0.67 2.56 -16.81
N GLY A 88 0.46 3.54 -17.71
CA GLY A 88 0.87 3.42 -19.10
C GLY A 88 2.39 3.37 -19.22
N LYS A 89 2.90 2.85 -20.35
CA LYS A 89 4.35 2.85 -20.63
C LYS A 89 4.94 4.26 -20.72
N GLU A 90 4.10 5.23 -21.04
CA GLU A 90 4.43 6.65 -21.12
C GLU A 90 4.56 7.34 -19.75
N ASP A 91 3.97 6.77 -18.69
CA ASP A 91 4.08 7.26 -17.32
C ASP A 91 5.35 6.75 -16.59
N LEU A 92 6.15 5.91 -17.25
CA LEU A 92 7.35 5.32 -16.67
C LEU A 92 8.55 6.24 -16.91
N ASP A 93 9.28 6.57 -15.85
CA ASP A 93 10.59 7.22 -15.98
C ASP A 93 11.68 6.16 -16.10
N LEU A 94 12.46 6.23 -17.18
CA LEU A 94 13.53 5.29 -17.50
C LEU A 94 14.85 6.03 -17.65
N SER A 95 15.72 5.87 -16.65
CA SER A 95 16.97 6.61 -16.54
C SER A 95 18.17 5.67 -16.63
N TYR A 96 19.05 5.88 -17.63
CA TYR A 96 20.26 5.08 -17.85
C TYR A 96 21.49 5.73 -17.21
N ILE A 97 22.01 5.11 -16.16
CA ILE A 97 23.13 5.62 -15.37
C ILE A 97 24.44 5.09 -15.92
N HIS A 98 25.35 6.02 -16.25
CA HIS A 98 26.68 5.72 -16.79
C HIS A 98 27.75 5.92 -15.71
N LEU A 99 28.71 5.00 -15.64
CA LEU A 99 29.92 5.24 -14.85
C LEU A 99 30.81 6.26 -15.55
N ARG A 100 31.47 7.11 -14.76
CA ARG A 100 32.36 8.15 -15.28
C ARG A 100 33.45 7.52 -16.15
N GLY A 101 33.51 7.95 -17.41
CA GLY A 101 34.50 7.47 -18.38
C GLY A 101 34.11 6.21 -19.14
N VAL A 102 32.88 5.70 -18.99
CA VAL A 102 32.37 4.56 -19.77
C VAL A 102 31.16 4.98 -20.61
N ALA A 103 31.21 4.66 -21.91
CA ALA A 103 30.16 5.03 -22.87
C ALA A 103 28.90 4.17 -22.76
N THR A 104 28.98 3.02 -22.09
CA THR A 104 27.86 2.08 -21.94
C THR A 104 27.18 2.24 -20.57
N PRO A 105 25.84 2.20 -20.53
CA PRO A 105 25.11 2.34 -19.27
C PRO A 105 25.37 1.13 -18.38
N HIS A 106 25.58 1.37 -17.09
CA HIS A 106 25.89 0.35 -16.10
C HIS A 106 24.68 -0.06 -15.28
N THR A 107 23.73 0.85 -15.11
CA THR A 107 22.51 0.62 -14.33
C THR A 107 21.36 1.32 -15.04
N VAL A 108 20.20 0.69 -15.08
CA VAL A 108 18.95 1.37 -15.44
C VAL A 108 18.12 1.54 -14.17
N GLU A 109 17.59 2.75 -14.00
CA GLU A 109 16.64 3.11 -12.96
C GLU A 109 15.26 3.26 -13.62
N ILE A 110 14.26 2.56 -13.07
CA ILE A 110 12.88 2.59 -13.55
C ILE A 110 12.02 3.11 -12.42
N VAL A 111 11.31 4.21 -12.64
CA VAL A 111 10.33 4.74 -11.69
C VAL A 111 8.94 4.49 -12.25
N VAL A 112 8.12 3.80 -11.48
CA VAL A 112 6.75 3.41 -11.86
C VAL A 112 5.77 4.02 -10.87
N PRO A 113 4.85 4.90 -11.30
CA PRO A 113 3.82 5.41 -10.42
C PRO A 113 2.82 4.29 -10.12
N VAL A 114 2.80 3.83 -8.87
CA VAL A 114 1.93 2.74 -8.42
C VAL A 114 0.68 3.23 -7.68
N GLY A 115 0.66 4.51 -7.31
CA GLY A 115 -0.40 5.15 -6.53
C GLY A 115 -0.35 4.79 -5.05
N GLU A 116 -1.34 5.25 -4.28
CA GLU A 116 -1.40 5.05 -2.82
C GLU A 116 -1.89 3.66 -2.39
N ARG A 117 -2.17 2.76 -3.36
CA ARG A 117 -2.80 1.46 -3.10
C ARG A 117 -1.86 0.39 -2.58
N PRO A 118 -0.70 0.09 -3.20
CA PRO A 118 0.23 -0.84 -2.60
C PRO A 118 0.72 -0.22 -1.29
N LYS A 119 0.31 -0.83 -0.18
CA LYS A 119 0.70 -0.38 1.16
C LYS A 119 2.02 -0.99 1.57
N SER A 120 2.39 -2.11 0.96
CA SER A 120 3.63 -2.83 1.23
C SER A 120 4.30 -3.26 -0.07
N ALA A 121 5.61 -3.47 0.01
CA ALA A 121 6.40 -4.13 -1.02
C ALA A 121 5.87 -5.53 -1.36
N ALA A 122 5.19 -6.21 -0.44
CA ALA A 122 4.61 -7.52 -0.67
C ALA A 122 3.47 -7.52 -1.71
N ASP A 123 2.83 -6.37 -1.94
CA ASP A 123 1.77 -6.20 -2.94
C ASP A 123 2.31 -6.10 -4.36
N VAL A 124 3.64 -5.90 -4.51
CA VAL A 124 4.32 -5.66 -5.77
C VAL A 124 5.31 -6.80 -6.04
N GLN A 125 5.13 -7.45 -7.19
CA GLN A 125 6.01 -8.49 -7.68
C GLN A 125 6.75 -7.99 -8.92
N VAL A 126 8.08 -8.10 -8.90
CA VAL A 126 8.93 -7.71 -10.04
C VAL A 126 9.68 -8.93 -10.54
N GLU A 127 9.57 -9.19 -11.83
CA GLU A 127 10.20 -10.30 -12.51
C GLU A 127 10.98 -9.83 -13.74
N LEU A 128 12.17 -10.41 -13.97
CA LEU A 128 12.97 -10.12 -15.15
C LEU A 128 12.90 -11.29 -16.14
N VAL A 129 12.16 -11.08 -17.23
CA VAL A 129 11.95 -12.03 -18.32
C VAL A 129 13.03 -11.83 -19.40
N ASP A 130 13.67 -12.92 -19.82
CA ASP A 130 14.73 -12.95 -20.85
C ASP A 130 15.88 -11.94 -20.66
N LYS A 131 16.08 -11.44 -19.43
CA LYS A 131 17.03 -10.37 -19.06
C LYS A 131 16.78 -9.01 -19.75
N LYS A 132 15.82 -8.90 -20.66
CA LYS A 132 15.55 -7.69 -21.44
C LYS A 132 14.14 -7.16 -21.26
N LEU A 133 13.31 -7.82 -20.47
CA LEU A 133 11.95 -7.40 -20.18
C LEU A 133 11.75 -7.43 -18.67
N CYS A 134 11.46 -6.28 -18.08
CA CYS A 134 11.08 -6.19 -16.68
C CYS A 134 9.54 -6.20 -16.61
N LEU A 135 8.99 -7.17 -15.89
CA LEU A 135 7.56 -7.35 -15.70
C LEU A 135 7.23 -7.00 -14.25
N ILE A 136 6.37 -6.00 -14.08
CA ILE A 136 5.98 -5.47 -12.78
C ILE A 136 4.50 -5.75 -12.59
N GLN A 137 4.16 -6.51 -11.57
CA GLN A 137 2.80 -6.89 -11.23
C GLN A 137 2.45 -6.35 -9.86
N CYS A 138 1.25 -5.79 -9.72
CA CYS A 138 0.70 -5.37 -8.44
C CYS A 138 -0.64 -6.07 -8.25
N GLN A 139 -0.97 -6.51 -7.03
CA GLN A 139 -2.25 -7.19 -6.75
C GLN A 139 -3.46 -6.30 -7.05
N HIS A 140 -3.28 -4.98 -6.99
CA HIS A 140 -4.33 -3.99 -7.25
C HIS A 140 -4.46 -3.58 -8.72
N TRP A 141 -3.57 -4.06 -9.60
CA TRP A 141 -3.60 -3.76 -11.03
C TRP A 141 -4.34 -4.84 -11.82
N GLN A 142 -5.05 -4.42 -12.86
CA GLN A 142 -5.70 -5.34 -13.81
C GLN A 142 -4.69 -6.09 -14.69
N THR A 143 -3.60 -5.43 -15.05
CA THR A 143 -2.60 -5.96 -16.00
C THR A 143 -1.19 -5.71 -15.48
N PRO A 144 -0.22 -6.60 -15.75
CA PRO A 144 1.17 -6.33 -15.45
C PRO A 144 1.71 -5.21 -16.36
N VAL A 145 2.69 -4.47 -15.85
CA VAL A 145 3.45 -3.48 -16.61
C VAL A 145 4.67 -4.14 -17.19
N GLU A 146 4.82 -4.04 -18.51
CA GLU A 146 5.95 -4.59 -19.25
C GLU A 146 6.89 -3.49 -19.68
N VAL A 147 8.12 -3.53 -19.17
CA VAL A 147 9.15 -2.52 -19.41
C VAL A 147 10.29 -3.14 -20.23
N PRO A 148 10.36 -2.89 -21.55
CA PRO A 148 11.45 -3.39 -22.37
C PRO A 148 12.74 -2.63 -22.08
N LEU A 149 13.84 -3.37 -21.89
CA LEU A 149 15.17 -2.85 -21.61
C LEU A 149 16.04 -2.91 -22.87
N ALA A 150 16.80 -1.84 -23.11
CA ALA A 150 17.73 -1.80 -24.24
C ALA A 150 18.91 -2.78 -24.08
N HIS A 151 19.29 -3.07 -22.83
CA HIS A 151 20.42 -3.93 -22.48
C HIS A 151 19.98 -5.07 -21.56
N ALA A 152 20.78 -6.14 -21.50
CA ALA A 152 20.50 -7.25 -20.60
C ALA A 152 20.75 -6.81 -19.15
N ALA A 153 19.76 -6.94 -18.28
CA ALA A 153 19.89 -6.66 -16.85
C ALA A 153 20.28 -7.90 -16.04
N ASP A 154 20.87 -7.66 -14.86
CA ASP A 154 21.21 -8.68 -13.89
C ASP A 154 20.25 -8.63 -12.70
N ALA A 155 19.28 -9.55 -12.69
CA ALA A 155 18.30 -9.69 -11.62
C ALA A 155 18.94 -10.01 -10.26
N THR A 156 20.14 -10.60 -10.22
CA THR A 156 20.76 -11.03 -8.94
C THR A 156 21.27 -9.86 -8.10
N LYS A 157 21.46 -8.70 -8.73
CA LYS A 157 21.91 -7.45 -8.08
C LYS A 157 20.86 -6.35 -8.19
N ALA A 158 19.67 -6.70 -8.65
CA ALA A 158 18.58 -5.76 -8.75
C ALA A 158 18.11 -5.36 -7.36
N GLN A 159 17.73 -4.09 -7.22
CA GLN A 159 17.18 -3.54 -5.99
C GLN A 159 15.90 -2.80 -6.33
N GLY A 160 14.88 -2.93 -5.48
CA GLY A 160 13.64 -2.19 -5.59
C GLY A 160 13.21 -1.62 -4.26
N TRP A 161 12.58 -0.46 -4.28
CA TRP A 161 11.97 0.15 -3.11
C TRP A 161 10.70 0.88 -3.50
N LEU A 162 9.76 0.93 -2.56
CA LEU A 162 8.49 1.62 -2.71
C LEU A 162 8.53 2.91 -1.89
N ASN A 163 8.27 4.06 -2.50
CA ASN A 163 8.26 5.35 -1.83
C ASN A 163 7.10 6.23 -2.33
N SER A 164 6.26 6.71 -1.42
CA SER A 164 5.22 7.72 -1.69
C SER A 164 4.37 7.42 -2.93
N GLY A 165 3.95 6.16 -3.08
CA GLY A 165 3.14 5.71 -4.22
C GLY A 165 3.90 5.56 -5.54
N SER A 166 5.23 5.49 -5.50
CA SER A 166 6.09 5.19 -6.64
C SER A 166 7.01 4.02 -6.31
N LEU A 167 7.10 3.05 -7.23
CA LEU A 167 8.07 1.97 -7.17
C LEU A 167 9.32 2.41 -7.95
N THR A 168 10.48 2.38 -7.30
CA THR A 168 11.76 2.62 -7.97
C THR A 168 12.55 1.32 -8.03
N LEU A 169 13.04 0.98 -9.22
CA LEU A 169 13.83 -0.21 -9.49
C LEU A 169 15.19 0.16 -10.05
N ARG A 170 16.25 -0.31 -9.41
CA ARG A 170 17.62 -0.25 -9.94
C ARG A 170 18.06 -1.62 -10.42
N LEU A 171 18.33 -1.69 -11.72
CA LEU A 171 18.71 -2.91 -12.42
C LEU A 171 20.12 -2.72 -13.01
N PRO A 172 21.15 -3.39 -12.45
CA PRO A 172 22.48 -3.39 -13.04
C PRO A 172 22.45 -4.03 -14.42
N LEU A 173 23.07 -3.39 -15.41
CA LEU A 173 23.15 -3.87 -16.78
C LEU A 173 24.43 -4.69 -16.98
N ARG A 174 24.30 -5.78 -17.73
CA ARG A 174 25.43 -6.54 -18.27
C ARG A 174 25.76 -5.97 -19.64
N VAL A 175 26.88 -5.26 -19.68
CA VAL A 175 27.55 -4.77 -20.88
C VAL A 175 28.57 -5.77 -21.39
#